data_AF-A0A6I5VD54-F1
#
_entry.id   AF-A0A6I5VD54-F1
#
_cell.length_a   1.000
_cell.length_b   1.000
_cell.length_c   1.000
_cell.angle_alpha   90.00
_cell.angle_beta   90.00
_cell.angle_gamma   90.00
#
_symmetry.space_group_name_H-M   'P 1'
#
loop_
_entity.id
_entity.type
_entity.pdbx_description
1 polymer ?
#
loop_
_entity_poly.entity_id
_entity_poly.type
_entity_poly.pdbx_seq_one_letter_code
_entity_poly.pdbx_strand_id
1 'polypeptide(L)'
;MITQQRLDELWDFGNAAASEQRLRSAADEATGDERCEYLTQVARALGLQDRFDEARTTLDGIVSDHPAVATRISLERGRVENSAGDTGGALPYFRAAADLAQRHDLEFLQIDALHMLAISDVDHEPDWTAQAVRLAAASSDERTRRWLISLHNNHGWTLYDAGDRDGAIAEFELTLELAEALGTPTQQQYAREALEEARN
;
A
#
# COMPACT_ATOMS: atom_id res chain seq x y z
N MET A 1 -12.67 -11.32 -9.92
CA MET A 1 -11.77 -10.47 -9.11
C MET A 1 -11.32 -9.30 -9.96
N ILE A 2 -11.31 -8.13 -9.35
CA ILE A 2 -11.00 -6.87 -10.00
C ILE A 2 -9.49 -6.81 -10.23
N THR A 3 -9.07 -6.38 -11.41
CA THR A 3 -7.65 -6.15 -11.67
C THR A 3 -7.17 -4.95 -10.85
N GLN A 4 -5.91 -4.97 -10.41
CA GLN A 4 -5.37 -3.84 -9.66
C GLN A 4 -5.42 -2.53 -10.48
N GLN A 5 -5.16 -2.61 -11.79
CA GLN A 5 -5.28 -1.48 -12.70
C GLN A 5 -6.68 -0.83 -12.66
N ARG A 6 -7.75 -1.65 -12.61
CA ARG A 6 -9.12 -1.14 -12.55
C ARG A 6 -9.41 -0.43 -11.22
N LEU A 7 -8.83 -0.89 -10.12
CA LEU A 7 -8.92 -0.19 -8.84
C LEU A 7 -8.14 1.14 -8.89
N ASP A 8 -6.95 1.15 -9.47
CA ASP A 8 -6.12 2.36 -9.58
C ASP A 8 -6.83 3.48 -10.36
N GLU A 9 -7.63 3.14 -11.39
CA GLU A 9 -8.43 4.11 -12.16
C GLU A 9 -9.47 4.87 -11.33
N LEU A 10 -9.88 4.31 -10.18
CA LEU A 10 -10.88 4.92 -9.30
C LEU A 10 -10.25 5.81 -8.22
N TRP A 11 -8.92 5.77 -8.10
CA TRP A 11 -8.17 6.49 -7.08
C TRP A 11 -7.65 7.84 -7.56
N ASP A 12 -7.89 8.84 -6.73
CA ASP A 12 -7.19 10.10 -6.65
C ASP A 12 -6.73 10.27 -5.20
N PHE A 13 -5.46 9.99 -4.93
CA PHE A 13 -4.90 10.08 -3.58
C PHE A 13 -4.81 11.53 -3.06
N GLY A 14 -4.89 12.54 -3.95
CA GLY A 14 -5.04 13.94 -3.56
C GLY A 14 -6.48 14.31 -3.19
N ASN A 15 -7.45 13.43 -3.46
CA ASN A 15 -8.87 13.62 -3.16
C ASN A 15 -9.56 12.30 -2.76
N ALA A 16 -9.29 11.86 -1.53
CA ALA A 16 -9.86 10.63 -0.98
C ALA A 16 -11.39 10.61 -0.99
N ALA A 17 -12.06 11.75 -0.78
CA ALA A 17 -13.51 11.86 -0.80
C ALA A 17 -14.10 11.58 -2.19
N ALA A 18 -13.48 12.12 -3.26
CA ALA A 18 -13.90 11.82 -4.63
C ALA A 18 -13.66 10.35 -4.99
N SER A 19 -12.56 9.78 -4.52
CA SER A 19 -12.27 8.34 -4.68
C SER A 19 -13.32 7.48 -3.98
N GLU A 20 -13.68 7.82 -2.74
CA GLU A 20 -14.75 7.14 -1.99
C GLU A 20 -16.05 7.12 -2.79
N GLN A 21 -16.47 8.27 -3.34
CA GLN A 21 -17.70 8.36 -4.12
C GLN A 21 -17.67 7.42 -5.35
N ARG A 22 -16.58 7.42 -6.11
CA ARG A 22 -16.43 6.54 -7.28
C ARG A 22 -16.44 5.07 -6.89
N LEU A 23 -15.75 4.71 -5.81
CA LEU A 23 -15.69 3.34 -5.29
C LEU A 23 -17.05 2.85 -4.78
N ARG A 24 -17.83 3.72 -4.11
CA ARG A 24 -19.20 3.40 -3.70
C ARG A 24 -20.10 3.17 -4.91
N SER A 25 -20.05 4.04 -5.92
CA SER A 25 -20.83 3.85 -7.15
C SER A 25 -20.46 2.53 -7.85
N ALA A 26 -19.17 2.19 -7.92
CA ALA A 26 -18.74 0.91 -8.48
C ALA A 26 -19.22 -0.30 -7.63
N ALA A 27 -19.24 -0.16 -6.29
CA ALA A 27 -19.78 -1.18 -5.40
C ALA A 27 -21.30 -1.39 -5.55
N ASP A 28 -22.05 -0.32 -5.85
CA ASP A 28 -23.51 -0.39 -6.06
C ASP A 28 -23.88 -1.09 -7.37
N GLU A 29 -23.00 -1.03 -8.38
CA GLU A 29 -23.18 -1.70 -9.68
C GLU A 29 -22.65 -3.15 -9.69
N ALA A 30 -21.81 -3.51 -8.72
CA ALA A 30 -21.18 -4.83 -8.63
C ALA A 30 -21.97 -5.78 -7.70
N THR A 31 -21.66 -7.07 -7.80
CA THR A 31 -22.22 -8.10 -6.92
C THR A 31 -21.13 -9.09 -6.46
N GLY A 32 -21.45 -9.92 -5.47
CA GLY A 32 -20.53 -10.95 -4.97
C GLY A 32 -19.17 -10.39 -4.50
N ASP A 33 -18.10 -11.11 -4.82
CA ASP A 33 -16.75 -10.75 -4.38
C ASP A 33 -16.22 -9.46 -4.99
N GLU A 34 -16.64 -9.09 -6.20
CA GLU A 34 -16.25 -7.82 -6.84
C GLU A 34 -16.78 -6.63 -6.04
N ARG A 35 -18.05 -6.70 -5.60
CA ARG A 35 -18.61 -5.70 -4.69
C ARG A 35 -17.81 -5.64 -3.39
N CYS A 36 -17.41 -6.79 -2.85
CA CYS A 36 -16.63 -6.86 -1.62
C CYS A 36 -15.26 -6.20 -1.78
N GLU A 37 -14.57 -6.42 -2.91
CA GLU A 37 -13.30 -5.73 -3.21
C GLU A 37 -13.48 -4.21 -3.26
N TYR A 38 -14.50 -3.69 -3.94
CA TYR A 38 -14.77 -2.25 -3.92
C TYR A 38 -15.04 -1.72 -2.50
N LEU A 39 -15.78 -2.45 -1.67
CA LEU A 39 -16.01 -2.05 -0.28
C LEU A 39 -14.74 -2.00 0.56
N THR A 40 -13.76 -2.87 0.31
CA THR A 40 -12.44 -2.73 0.97
C THR A 40 -11.78 -1.40 0.59
N GLN A 41 -11.86 -1.01 -0.67
CA GLN A 41 -11.28 0.26 -1.13
C GLN A 41 -12.06 1.48 -0.60
N VAL A 42 -13.39 1.37 -0.44
CA VAL A 42 -14.19 2.38 0.27
C VAL A 42 -13.67 2.57 1.70
N ALA A 43 -13.42 1.48 2.42
CA ALA A 43 -12.86 1.58 3.78
C ALA A 43 -11.48 2.25 3.80
N ARG A 44 -10.61 1.94 2.83
CA ARG A 44 -9.32 2.64 2.66
C ARG A 44 -9.52 4.15 2.46
N ALA A 45 -10.46 4.54 1.61
CA ALA A 45 -10.74 5.95 1.32
C ALA A 45 -11.32 6.69 2.53
N LEU A 46 -12.15 6.01 3.33
CA LEU A 46 -12.66 6.53 4.61
C LEU A 46 -11.53 6.72 5.62
N GLY A 47 -10.60 5.77 5.72
CA GLY A 47 -9.43 5.86 6.60
C GLY A 47 -8.53 7.05 6.27
N LEU A 48 -8.33 7.35 4.98
CA LEU A 48 -7.58 8.55 4.53
C LEU A 48 -8.31 9.88 4.81
N GLN A 49 -9.59 9.83 5.18
CA GLN A 49 -10.40 10.98 5.59
C GLN A 49 -10.58 11.03 7.12
N ASP A 50 -9.81 10.25 7.88
CA ASP A 50 -9.93 10.08 9.33
C ASP A 50 -11.31 9.59 9.81
N ARG A 51 -12.11 9.01 8.91
CA ARG A 51 -13.45 8.45 9.21
C ARG A 51 -13.33 6.99 9.64
N PHE A 52 -12.53 6.75 10.68
CA PHE A 52 -12.12 5.40 11.10
C PHE A 52 -13.29 4.50 11.50
N ASP A 53 -14.28 5.01 12.23
CA ASP A 53 -15.44 4.21 12.65
C ASP A 53 -16.31 3.75 11.47
N GLU A 54 -16.44 4.61 10.45
CA GLU A 54 -17.14 4.25 9.21
C GLU A 54 -16.34 3.24 8.38
N ALA A 55 -15.01 3.36 8.37
CA ALA A 55 -14.12 2.39 7.72
C ALA A 55 -14.25 1.01 8.38
N ARG A 56 -14.19 0.93 9.72
CA ARG A 56 -14.39 -0.31 10.50
C ARG A 56 -15.77 -0.92 10.21
N THR A 57 -16.82 -0.11 10.31
CA THR A 57 -18.20 -0.55 10.02
C THR A 57 -18.34 -1.08 8.60
N THR A 58 -17.70 -0.43 7.62
CA THR A 58 -17.70 -0.88 6.22
C THR A 58 -17.02 -2.25 6.10
N LEU A 59 -15.86 -2.45 6.74
CA LEU A 59 -15.11 -3.71 6.70
C LEU A 59 -15.87 -4.86 7.39
N ASP A 60 -16.50 -4.58 8.53
CA ASP A 60 -17.29 -5.58 9.29
C ASP A 60 -18.54 -6.05 8.54
N GLY A 61 -19.06 -5.22 7.63
CA GLY A 61 -20.19 -5.57 6.77
C GLY A 61 -19.83 -6.43 5.55
N ILE A 62 -18.55 -6.69 5.29
CA ILE A 62 -18.11 -7.50 4.14
C ILE A 62 -18.16 -8.99 4.51
N VAL A 63 -18.87 -9.78 3.71
CA VAL A 63 -18.98 -11.24 3.87
C VAL A 63 -18.53 -11.91 2.59
N SER A 64 -17.34 -12.52 2.62
CA SER A 64 -16.75 -13.26 1.50
C SER A 64 -15.70 -14.24 2.06
N ASP A 65 -15.58 -15.40 1.41
CA ASP A 65 -14.52 -16.39 1.65
C ASP A 65 -13.39 -16.32 0.60
N HIS A 66 -13.49 -15.39 -0.36
CA HIS A 66 -12.51 -15.27 -1.42
C HIS A 66 -11.16 -14.75 -0.87
N PRO A 67 -10.02 -15.42 -1.15
CA PRO A 67 -8.72 -15.06 -0.60
C PRO A 67 -8.32 -13.59 -0.80
N ALA A 68 -8.48 -13.06 -2.02
CA ALA A 68 -8.16 -11.66 -2.28
C ALA A 68 -9.02 -10.66 -1.48
N VAL A 69 -10.32 -10.95 -1.27
CA VAL A 69 -11.17 -10.10 -0.42
C VAL A 69 -10.70 -10.16 1.03
N ALA A 70 -10.45 -11.37 1.56
CA ALA A 70 -9.97 -11.55 2.92
C ALA A 70 -8.61 -10.88 3.17
N THR A 71 -7.68 -10.97 2.22
CA THR A 71 -6.38 -10.27 2.26
C THR A 71 -6.57 -8.77 2.32
N ARG A 72 -7.45 -8.22 1.46
CA ARG A 72 -7.77 -6.79 1.45
C ARG A 72 -8.42 -6.33 2.75
N ILE A 73 -9.38 -7.08 3.30
CA ILE A 73 -9.98 -6.75 4.60
C ILE A 73 -8.89 -6.64 5.67
N SER A 74 -7.97 -7.59 5.73
CA SER A 74 -6.87 -7.56 6.70
C SER A 74 -5.96 -6.35 6.47
N LEU A 75 -5.55 -6.08 5.22
CA LEU A 75 -4.78 -4.88 4.88
C LEU A 75 -5.46 -3.60 5.36
N GLU A 76 -6.73 -3.42 5.01
CA GLU A 76 -7.42 -2.17 5.32
C GLU A 76 -7.74 -2.02 6.81
N ARG A 77 -7.99 -3.11 7.54
CA ARG A 77 -8.06 -3.07 9.02
C ARG A 77 -6.73 -2.58 9.61
N GLY A 78 -5.62 -3.14 9.15
CA GLY A 78 -4.29 -2.69 9.55
C GLY A 78 -4.09 -1.20 9.27
N ARG A 79 -4.47 -0.71 8.08
CA ARG A 79 -4.34 0.72 7.73
C ARG A 79 -5.19 1.61 8.61
N VAL A 80 -6.43 1.21 8.91
CA VAL A 80 -7.32 1.98 9.79
C VAL A 80 -6.70 2.13 11.17
N GLU A 81 -6.20 1.04 11.77
CA GLU A 81 -5.58 1.13 13.10
C GLU A 81 -4.25 1.91 13.07
N ASN A 82 -3.43 1.70 12.04
CA ASN A 82 -2.18 2.44 11.88
C ASN A 82 -2.40 3.95 11.75
N SER A 83 -3.33 4.37 10.89
CA SER A 83 -3.68 5.79 10.72
C SER A 83 -4.37 6.39 11.94
N ALA A 84 -5.09 5.58 12.73
CA ALA A 84 -5.65 5.99 14.01
C ALA A 84 -4.60 6.11 15.13
N GLY A 85 -3.34 5.79 14.86
CA GLY A 85 -2.22 5.88 15.80
C GLY A 85 -1.94 4.60 16.60
N ASP A 86 -2.67 3.51 16.35
CA ASP A 86 -2.43 2.20 16.96
C ASP A 86 -1.57 1.30 16.06
N THR A 87 -0.28 1.67 15.93
CA THR A 87 0.71 0.91 15.14
C THR A 87 0.84 -0.53 15.62
N GLY A 88 0.82 -0.76 16.95
CA GLY A 88 0.89 -2.08 17.55
C GLY A 88 -0.33 -2.96 17.21
N GLY A 89 -1.54 -2.38 17.25
CA GLY A 89 -2.77 -3.05 16.85
C GLY A 89 -2.87 -3.34 15.35
N ALA A 90 -2.15 -2.59 14.51
CA ALA A 90 -2.11 -2.80 13.07
C ALA A 90 -1.27 -4.02 12.64
N LEU A 91 -0.17 -4.32 13.36
CA LEU A 91 0.80 -5.36 12.97
C LEU A 91 0.18 -6.76 12.73
N PRO A 92 -0.69 -7.30 13.60
CA PRO A 92 -1.31 -8.60 13.37
C PRO A 92 -2.08 -8.67 12.05
N TYR A 93 -2.71 -7.56 11.64
CA TYR A 93 -3.47 -7.49 10.41
C TYR A 93 -2.57 -7.50 9.16
N PHE A 94 -1.47 -6.75 9.17
CA PHE A 94 -0.53 -6.77 8.05
C PHE A 94 0.18 -8.12 7.92
N ARG A 95 0.55 -8.77 9.04
CA ARG A 95 1.12 -10.13 9.02
C ARG A 95 0.13 -11.15 8.46
N ALA A 96 -1.13 -11.09 8.89
CA ALA A 96 -2.19 -11.96 8.36
C ALA A 96 -2.44 -11.72 6.86
N ALA A 97 -2.39 -10.47 6.41
CA ALA A 97 -2.50 -10.15 4.99
C ALA A 97 -1.33 -10.71 4.16
N ALA A 98 -0.08 -10.53 4.63
CA ALA A 98 1.10 -11.05 3.94
C ALA A 98 1.07 -12.57 3.82
N ASP A 99 0.74 -13.28 4.91
CA ASP A 99 0.63 -14.74 4.92
C ASP A 99 -0.49 -15.25 4.02
N LEU A 100 -1.68 -14.63 4.06
CA LEU A 100 -2.79 -15.03 3.21
C LEU A 100 -2.50 -14.75 1.72
N ALA A 101 -1.90 -13.59 1.42
CA ALA A 101 -1.50 -13.25 0.06
C ALA A 101 -0.47 -14.26 -0.49
N GLN A 102 0.54 -14.61 0.33
CA GLN A 102 1.54 -15.60 -0.03
C GLN A 102 0.92 -16.98 -0.31
N ARG A 103 0.02 -17.44 0.57
CA ARG A 103 -0.62 -18.76 0.42
C ARG A 103 -1.50 -18.92 -0.81
N HIS A 104 -1.92 -17.81 -1.40
CA HIS A 104 -2.83 -17.77 -2.55
C HIS A 104 -2.22 -17.10 -3.79
N ASP A 105 -0.89 -16.93 -3.81
CA ASP A 105 -0.14 -16.35 -4.95
C ASP A 105 -0.64 -14.95 -5.35
N LEU A 106 -1.07 -14.14 -4.38
CA LEU A 106 -1.56 -12.78 -4.57
C LEU A 106 -0.40 -11.77 -4.47
N GLU A 107 0.57 -11.87 -5.37
CA GLU A 107 1.85 -11.15 -5.34
C GLU A 107 1.71 -9.66 -5.02
N PHE A 108 0.84 -8.94 -5.75
CA PHE A 108 0.61 -7.50 -5.52
C PHE A 108 0.19 -7.19 -4.08
N LEU A 109 -0.70 -8.00 -3.51
CA LEU A 109 -1.19 -7.79 -2.14
C LEU A 109 -0.18 -8.24 -1.09
N GLN A 110 0.66 -9.22 -1.41
CA GLN A 110 1.77 -9.63 -0.54
C GLN A 110 2.77 -8.49 -0.42
N ILE A 111 3.15 -7.86 -1.53
CA ILE A 111 4.06 -6.71 -1.54
C ILE A 111 3.44 -5.52 -0.79
N ASP A 112 2.15 -5.25 -1.00
CA ASP A 112 1.42 -4.20 -0.28
C ASP A 112 1.42 -4.44 1.24
N ALA A 113 1.22 -5.69 1.69
CA ALA A 113 1.26 -6.04 3.10
C ALA A 113 2.68 -5.92 3.70
N LEU A 114 3.71 -6.33 2.97
CA LEU A 114 5.11 -6.18 3.40
C LEU A 114 5.53 -4.71 3.46
N HIS A 115 5.04 -3.88 2.53
CA HIS A 115 5.25 -2.43 2.58
C HIS A 115 4.63 -1.81 3.85
N MET A 116 3.41 -2.22 4.20
CA MET A 116 2.79 -1.76 5.44
C MET A 116 3.51 -2.27 6.71
N LEU A 117 4.07 -3.49 6.68
CA LEU A 117 4.92 -4.00 7.76
C LEU A 117 6.20 -3.17 7.90
N ALA A 118 6.87 -2.82 6.79
CA ALA A 118 8.05 -1.96 6.80
C ALA A 118 7.76 -0.60 7.45
N ILE A 119 6.58 -0.01 7.19
CA ILE A 119 6.16 1.25 7.81
C ILE A 119 5.89 1.10 9.33
N SER A 120 5.33 -0.04 9.75
CA SER A 120 4.73 -0.16 11.08
C SER A 120 5.61 -0.92 12.09
N ASP A 121 6.52 -1.77 11.60
CA ASP A 121 7.43 -2.64 12.37
C ASP A 121 8.86 -2.13 12.20
N VAL A 122 9.15 -0.94 12.74
CA VAL A 122 10.41 -0.19 12.53
C VAL A 122 11.65 -1.04 12.87
N ASP A 123 11.57 -1.89 13.89
CA ASP A 123 12.68 -2.77 14.31
C ASP A 123 13.05 -3.82 13.25
N HIS A 124 12.14 -4.13 12.32
CA HIS A 124 12.30 -5.12 11.25
C HIS A 124 12.12 -4.52 9.85
N GLU A 125 12.09 -3.18 9.74
CA GLU A 125 11.87 -2.48 8.47
C GLU A 125 12.79 -2.97 7.35
N PRO A 126 14.13 -3.11 7.55
CA PRO A 126 15.02 -3.51 6.48
C PRO A 126 14.73 -4.93 5.95
N ASP A 127 14.29 -5.84 6.83
CA ASP A 127 13.94 -7.21 6.45
C ASP A 127 12.65 -7.26 5.64
N TRP A 128 11.63 -6.48 6.05
CA TRP A 128 10.37 -6.37 5.33
C TRP A 128 10.55 -5.71 3.96
N THR A 129 11.30 -4.61 3.91
CA THR A 129 11.65 -3.93 2.66
C THR A 129 12.41 -4.85 1.72
N ALA A 130 13.46 -5.53 2.21
CA ALA A 130 14.24 -6.45 1.38
C ALA A 130 13.40 -7.60 0.82
N GLN A 131 12.45 -8.12 1.60
CA GLN A 131 11.51 -9.14 1.12
C GLN A 131 10.58 -8.59 0.02
N ALA A 132 9.98 -7.42 0.24
CA ALA A 132 9.08 -6.80 -0.72
C ALA A 132 9.79 -6.44 -2.04
N VAL A 133 11.01 -5.90 -1.97
CA VAL A 133 11.85 -5.56 -3.13
C VAL A 133 12.17 -6.81 -3.95
N ARG A 134 12.56 -7.93 -3.31
CA ARG A 134 12.82 -9.20 -4.02
C ARG A 134 11.60 -9.69 -4.80
N LEU A 135 10.42 -9.62 -4.20
CA LEU A 135 9.17 -10.02 -4.87
C LEU A 135 8.83 -9.07 -6.02
N ALA A 136 8.82 -7.76 -5.76
CA ALA A 136 8.48 -6.76 -6.77
C ALA A 136 9.43 -6.78 -7.97
N ALA A 137 10.73 -6.99 -7.75
CA ALA A 137 11.73 -7.06 -8.82
C ALA A 137 11.61 -8.31 -9.69
N ALA A 138 11.13 -9.43 -9.11
CA ALA A 138 10.92 -10.70 -9.82
C ALA A 138 9.61 -10.72 -10.63
N SER A 139 8.67 -9.84 -10.31
CA SER A 139 7.37 -9.77 -10.99
C SER A 139 7.53 -9.43 -12.48
N SER A 140 6.76 -10.12 -13.32
CA SER A 140 6.61 -9.80 -14.75
C SER A 140 5.56 -8.72 -15.01
N ASP A 141 4.74 -8.38 -14.00
CA ASP A 141 3.74 -7.32 -14.12
C ASP A 141 4.37 -5.96 -13.83
N GLU A 142 4.39 -5.08 -14.85
CA GLU A 142 4.95 -3.74 -14.73
C GLU A 142 4.27 -2.92 -13.63
N ARG A 143 2.96 -3.11 -13.44
CA ARG A 143 2.23 -2.41 -12.39
C ARG A 143 2.66 -2.85 -10.99
N THR A 144 2.93 -4.13 -10.80
CA THR A 144 3.47 -4.67 -9.55
C THR A 144 4.92 -4.22 -9.33
N ARG A 145 5.77 -4.23 -10.36
CA ARG A 145 7.14 -3.70 -10.29
C ARG A 145 7.20 -2.22 -9.84
N ARG A 146 6.17 -1.42 -10.13
CA ARG A 146 6.07 -0.02 -9.68
C ARG A 146 6.14 0.12 -8.15
N TRP A 147 5.83 -0.92 -7.37
CA TRP A 147 6.02 -0.91 -5.91
C TRP A 147 7.46 -0.62 -5.49
N LEU A 148 8.46 -0.95 -6.32
CA LEU A 148 9.86 -0.66 -6.04
C LEU A 148 10.09 0.82 -5.70
N ILE A 149 9.37 1.73 -6.36
CA ILE A 149 9.49 3.18 -6.11
C ILE A 149 9.16 3.51 -4.65
N SER A 150 8.00 3.08 -4.13
CA SER A 150 7.60 3.37 -2.75
C SER A 150 8.42 2.59 -1.72
N LEU A 151 8.90 1.40 -2.06
CA LEU A 151 9.73 0.58 -1.18
C LEU A 151 11.09 1.25 -0.93
N HIS A 152 11.80 1.60 -2.02
CA HIS A 152 13.08 2.31 -1.92
C HIS A 152 12.92 3.70 -1.30
N ASN A 153 11.87 4.44 -1.66
CA ASN A 153 11.60 5.75 -1.07
C ASN A 153 11.45 5.68 0.46
N ASN A 154 10.65 4.72 0.95
CA ASN A 154 10.39 4.61 2.38
C ASN A 154 11.61 4.11 3.14
N HIS A 155 12.39 3.21 2.55
CA HIS A 155 13.66 2.78 3.14
C HIS A 155 14.66 3.94 3.21
N GLY A 156 14.74 4.75 2.14
CA GLY A 156 15.55 5.97 2.13
C GLY A 156 15.19 6.93 3.26
N TRP A 157 13.90 7.16 3.53
CA TRP A 157 13.47 7.97 4.67
C TRP A 157 13.83 7.33 6.02
N THR A 158 13.73 6.01 6.14
CA THR A 158 14.12 5.28 7.35
C THR A 158 15.62 5.46 7.64
N LEU A 159 16.47 5.32 6.62
CA LEU A 159 17.91 5.56 6.73
C LEU A 159 18.23 7.03 7.06
N TYR A 160 17.49 7.95 6.44
CA TYR A 160 17.64 9.38 6.70
C TYR A 160 17.37 9.73 8.17
N ASP A 161 16.25 9.24 8.71
CA ASP A 161 15.86 9.46 10.11
C ASP A 161 16.82 8.78 11.09
N ALA A 162 17.45 7.68 10.68
CA ALA A 162 18.52 7.01 11.44
C ALA A 162 19.88 7.74 11.36
N GLY A 163 20.01 8.77 10.54
CA GLY A 163 21.24 9.54 10.33
C GLY A 163 22.22 8.93 9.31
N ASP A 164 21.84 7.83 8.65
CA ASP A 164 22.62 7.26 7.54
C ASP A 164 22.32 8.03 6.24
N ARG A 165 22.98 9.18 6.13
CA ARG A 165 22.82 10.09 4.99
C ARG A 165 23.18 9.43 3.66
N ASP A 166 24.30 8.71 3.63
CA ASP A 166 24.84 8.13 2.41
C ASP A 166 23.93 6.98 1.93
N GLY A 167 23.45 6.14 2.85
CA GLY A 167 22.47 5.10 2.56
C GLY A 167 21.15 5.69 2.03
N ALA A 168 20.64 6.74 2.68
CA ALA A 168 19.42 7.42 2.24
C ALA A 168 19.54 7.97 0.80
N ILE A 169 20.66 8.66 0.48
CA ILE A 169 20.91 9.18 -0.86
C ILE A 169 20.92 8.05 -1.89
N ALA A 170 21.58 6.93 -1.61
CA ALA A 170 21.62 5.79 -2.51
C ALA A 170 20.21 5.22 -2.81
N GLU A 171 19.36 5.09 -1.78
CA GLU A 171 17.98 4.65 -1.93
C GLU A 171 17.11 5.65 -2.71
N PHE A 172 17.30 6.96 -2.51
CA PHE A 172 16.58 7.98 -3.25
C PHE A 172 17.04 8.09 -4.71
N GLU A 173 18.31 7.85 -5.02
CA GLU A 173 18.81 7.75 -6.39
C GLU A 173 18.16 6.58 -7.13
N LEU A 174 18.09 5.40 -6.50
CA LEU A 174 17.36 4.25 -7.04
C LEU A 174 15.87 4.55 -7.23
N THR A 175 15.25 5.21 -6.24
CA THR A 175 13.85 5.64 -6.31
C THR A 175 13.60 6.52 -7.53
N LEU A 176 14.50 7.47 -7.80
CA LEU A 176 14.39 8.36 -8.96
C LEU A 176 14.53 7.61 -10.28
N GLU A 177 15.53 6.73 -10.41
CA GLU A 177 15.70 5.89 -11.62
C GLU A 177 14.44 5.05 -11.90
N LEU A 178 13.91 4.41 -10.86
CA LEU A 178 12.69 3.61 -10.95
C LEU A 178 11.46 4.46 -11.29
N ALA A 179 11.35 5.67 -10.73
CA ALA A 179 10.23 6.58 -11.02
C ALA A 179 10.28 7.10 -12.46
N GLU A 180 11.47 7.37 -13.00
CA GLU A 180 11.65 7.75 -14.40
C GLU A 180 11.29 6.61 -15.36
N ALA A 181 11.62 5.36 -14.99
CA ALA A 181 11.35 4.18 -15.81
C ALA A 181 9.89 3.68 -15.74
N LEU A 182 9.26 3.70 -14.56
CA LEU A 182 7.99 2.99 -14.29
C LEU A 182 6.90 3.88 -13.65
N GLY A 183 7.27 5.05 -13.16
CA GLY A 183 6.44 5.88 -12.28
C GLY A 183 5.55 6.88 -13.02
N THR A 184 4.61 7.46 -12.28
CA THR A 184 3.83 8.62 -12.73
C THR A 184 4.64 9.92 -12.62
N PRO A 185 4.25 11.01 -13.30
CA PRO A 185 4.91 12.31 -13.14
C PRO A 185 4.99 12.79 -11.67
N THR A 186 3.95 12.51 -10.88
CA THR A 186 3.93 12.80 -9.45
C THR A 186 4.97 11.99 -8.68
N GLN A 187 5.12 10.70 -8.98
CA GLN A 187 6.15 9.87 -8.34
C GLN A 187 7.57 10.33 -8.69
N GLN A 188 7.80 10.75 -9.95
CA GLN A 188 9.09 11.34 -10.34
C GLN A 188 9.37 12.63 -9.60
N GLN A 189 8.35 13.48 -9.40
CA GLN A 189 8.49 14.70 -8.63
C GLN A 189 8.88 14.39 -7.18
N TYR A 190 8.13 13.51 -6.50
CA TYR A 190 8.43 13.13 -5.11
C TYR A 190 9.82 12.50 -4.96
N ALA A 191 10.26 11.67 -5.91
CA ALA A 191 11.60 11.10 -5.89
C ALA A 191 12.71 12.17 -5.99
N ARG A 192 12.51 13.19 -6.83
CA ARG A 192 13.46 14.32 -6.92
C ARG A 192 13.48 15.14 -5.64
N GLU A 193 12.32 15.46 -5.08
CA GLU A 193 12.19 16.22 -3.84
C GLU A 193 12.86 15.49 -2.67
N ALA A 194 12.65 14.17 -2.55
CA ALA A 194 13.29 13.36 -1.52
C ALA A 194 14.82 13.36 -1.66
N LEU A 195 15.35 13.21 -2.89
CA LEU A 195 16.78 13.23 -3.14
C LEU A 195 17.41 14.62 -2.89
N GLU A 196 16.70 15.70 -3.24
CA GLU A 196 17.13 17.08 -2.98
C GLU A 196 17.17 17.38 -1.48
N GLU A 197 16.08 17.06 -0.76
CA GLU A 197 16.07 17.10 0.70
C GLU A 197 17.20 16.26 1.26
N ALA A 198 17.50 15.12 0.63
CA ALA A 198 18.55 14.24 1.06
C ALA A 198 20.00 14.69 0.77
N ARG A 199 20.20 15.83 0.12
CA ARG A 199 21.54 16.37 -0.15
C ARG A 199 21.82 17.67 0.57
N ASN A 200 20.78 18.29 1.12
CA ASN A 200 20.87 19.48 1.97
C ASN A 200 21.36 19.11 3.39
#